data_AF-A0A932CE06-F1
#
_entry.id   AF-A0A932CE06-F1
#
_cell.length_a   1.000
_cell.length_b   1.000
_cell.length_c   1.000
_cell.angle_alpha   90.00
_cell.angle_beta   90.00
_cell.angle_gamma   90.00
#
_symmetry.space_group_name_H-M   'P 1'
#
loop_
_entity.id
_entity.type
_entity.pdbx_description
1 polymer ?
#
loop_
_entity_poly.entity_id
_entity_poly.type
_entity_poly.pdbx_seq_one_letter_code
_entity_poly.pdbx_strand_id
1 'polypeptide(L)'
;MNKQKAIATFLERLELLERLPLISDTEMEELYGVEVAAALAEMAHYDREYQVCARCEKRCCSVIDCELYAPQFSRCPVHHLRPVICRLHFCNRFPLADSPVMKELDDIFFESLLDADRVGNPRAKLFDCPPLGRLAPDLVTPAIPLVKAAGEGALAPQDAAEQIRRHAVKYCTPSGHTSP
;
A
#
# COMPACT_ATOMS: atom_id res chain seq x y z
N MET A 1 -17.75 -1.43 12.45
CA MET A 1 -16.98 -2.66 12.20
C MET A 1 -16.63 -3.27 13.56
N ASN A 2 -16.17 -4.52 13.66
CA ASN A 2 -15.73 -5.06 14.95
C ASN A 2 -14.21 -4.88 15.09
N LYS A 3 -13.80 -3.74 15.64
CA LYS A 3 -12.39 -3.38 15.85
C LYS A 3 -11.58 -4.47 16.57
N GLN A 4 -12.09 -4.97 17.69
CA GLN A 4 -11.38 -6.00 18.48
C GLN A 4 -11.17 -7.29 17.69
N LYS A 5 -12.16 -7.70 16.90
CA LYS A 5 -12.04 -8.86 16.01
C LYS A 5 -11.01 -8.63 14.91
N ALA A 6 -10.97 -7.45 14.30
CA ALA A 6 -10.00 -7.11 13.26
C ALA A 6 -8.57 -7.12 13.80
N ILE A 7 -8.33 -6.54 14.98
CA ILE A 7 -7.02 -6.56 15.65
C ILE A 7 -6.60 -7.98 16.01
N ALA A 8 -7.50 -8.79 16.58
CA ALA A 8 -7.20 -10.18 16.90
C ALA A 8 -6.85 -11.01 15.65
N THR A 9 -7.60 -10.81 14.56
CA THR A 9 -7.34 -11.45 13.26
C THR A 9 -5.97 -11.05 12.71
N PHE A 10 -5.62 -9.76 12.81
CA PHE A 10 -4.31 -9.25 12.41
C PHE A 10 -3.18 -9.93 13.18
N LEU A 11 -3.27 -9.99 14.51
CA LEU A 11 -2.23 -10.60 15.35
C LEU A 11 -2.05 -12.10 15.07
N GLU A 12 -3.15 -12.82 14.78
CA GLU A 12 -3.11 -14.24 14.42
C GLU A 12 -2.45 -14.48 13.05
N ARG A 13 -2.69 -13.59 12.08
CA ARG A 13 -2.36 -13.81 10.67
C ARG A 13 -1.14 -13.06 10.16
N LEU A 14 -0.58 -12.14 10.95
CA LEU A 14 0.61 -11.36 10.60
C LEU A 14 1.79 -12.23 10.16
N GLU A 15 1.96 -13.39 10.80
CA GLU A 15 3.03 -14.35 10.47
C GLU A 15 2.83 -15.11 9.14
N LEU A 16 1.62 -15.09 8.59
CA LEU A 16 1.29 -15.76 7.34
C LEU A 16 1.62 -14.91 6.10
N LEU A 17 1.92 -13.62 6.29
CA LEU A 17 2.27 -12.75 5.18
C LEU A 17 3.68 -13.04 4.69
N GLU A 18 3.77 -13.64 3.51
CA GLU A 18 5.05 -13.98 2.88
C GLU A 18 5.69 -12.77 2.19
N ARG A 19 4.90 -11.74 1.89
CA ARG A 19 5.28 -10.64 1.00
C ARG A 19 4.97 -9.32 1.68
N LEU A 20 6.01 -8.68 2.19
CA LEU A 20 5.99 -7.31 2.68
C LEU A 20 7.12 -6.53 1.98
N PRO A 21 7.00 -5.20 1.85
CA PRO A 21 5.90 -4.33 2.32
C PRO A 21 4.72 -4.23 1.32
N LEU A 22 4.78 -4.90 0.16
CA LEU A 22 3.68 -4.92 -0.81
C LEU A 22 2.61 -5.93 -0.40
N ILE A 23 1.35 -5.48 -0.30
CA ILE A 23 0.22 -6.33 0.10
C ILE A 23 -0.91 -6.19 -0.92
N SER A 24 -1.51 -7.32 -1.31
CA SER A 24 -2.67 -7.38 -2.21
C SER A 24 -3.99 -7.13 -1.48
N ASP A 25 -5.07 -6.91 -2.24
CA ASP A 25 -6.41 -6.75 -1.65
C ASP A 25 -6.88 -8.04 -0.95
N THR A 26 -6.53 -9.20 -1.50
CA THR A 26 -6.81 -10.51 -0.88
C THR A 26 -6.02 -10.69 0.41
N GLU A 27 -4.73 -10.37 0.43
CA GLU A 27 -3.92 -10.44 1.65
C GLU A 27 -4.41 -9.44 2.71
N MET A 28 -4.95 -8.27 2.32
CA MET A 28 -5.59 -7.34 3.25
C MET A 28 -6.85 -7.92 3.89
N GLU A 29 -7.69 -8.60 3.10
CA GLU A 29 -8.89 -9.29 3.61
C GLU A 29 -8.52 -10.45 4.53
N GLU A 30 -7.53 -11.24 4.16
CA GLU A 30 -7.01 -12.30 5.01
C GLU A 30 -6.47 -11.71 6.32
N LEU A 31 -5.71 -10.63 6.26
CA LEU A 31 -5.04 -10.06 7.42
C LEU A 31 -6.01 -9.38 8.41
N TYR A 32 -6.95 -8.58 7.92
CA TYR A 32 -7.82 -7.76 8.77
C TYR A 32 -9.29 -8.21 8.80
N GLY A 33 -9.68 -9.10 7.90
CA GLY A 33 -11.03 -9.61 7.76
C GLY A 33 -11.90 -8.85 6.74
N VAL A 34 -13.04 -9.46 6.44
CA VAL A 34 -13.99 -9.03 5.39
C VAL A 34 -14.55 -7.62 5.59
N GLU A 35 -14.73 -7.17 6.83
CA GLU A 35 -15.30 -5.84 7.12
C GLU A 35 -14.32 -4.72 6.75
N VAL A 36 -13.03 -4.90 7.11
CA VAL A 36 -11.97 -3.96 6.72
C VAL A 36 -11.80 -3.97 5.19
N ALA A 37 -11.77 -5.15 4.58
CA ALA A 37 -11.67 -5.27 3.12
C ALA A 37 -12.83 -4.59 2.39
N ALA A 38 -14.06 -4.74 2.89
CA ALA A 38 -15.24 -4.08 2.33
C ALA A 38 -15.12 -2.55 2.40
N ALA A 39 -14.71 -2.00 3.55
CA ALA A 39 -14.51 -0.56 3.70
C ALA A 39 -13.41 -0.02 2.76
N LEU A 40 -12.29 -0.75 2.62
CA LEU A 40 -11.24 -0.42 1.66
C LEU A 40 -11.75 -0.47 0.20
N ALA A 41 -12.59 -1.45 -0.12
CA ALA A 41 -13.17 -1.62 -1.45
C ALA A 41 -14.15 -0.48 -1.79
N GLU A 42 -14.95 -0.01 -0.84
CA GLU A 42 -15.82 1.16 -1.00
C GLU A 42 -15.00 2.43 -1.28
N MET A 43 -13.90 2.64 -0.56
CA MET A 43 -12.99 3.75 -0.86
C MET A 43 -12.36 3.65 -2.24
N ALA A 44 -11.93 2.45 -2.64
CA ALA A 44 -11.39 2.23 -3.98
C ALA A 44 -12.44 2.46 -5.06
N HIS A 45 -13.71 2.10 -4.81
CA HIS A 45 -14.83 2.40 -5.69
C HIS A 45 -15.04 3.92 -5.82
N TYR A 46 -15.07 4.63 -4.69
CA TYR A 46 -15.20 6.08 -4.66
C TYR A 46 -14.04 6.77 -5.41
N ASP A 47 -12.80 6.34 -5.21
CA ASP A 47 -11.64 6.89 -5.95
C ASP A 47 -11.80 6.71 -7.47
N ARG A 48 -12.29 5.54 -7.92
CA ARG A 48 -12.53 5.29 -9.35
C ARG A 48 -13.65 6.18 -9.91
N GLU A 49 -14.74 6.34 -9.18
CA GLU A 49 -15.89 7.12 -9.62
C GLU A 49 -15.57 8.62 -9.67
N TYR A 50 -14.94 9.15 -8.62
CA TYR A 50 -14.71 10.59 -8.45
C TYR A 50 -13.31 11.05 -8.85
N GLN A 51 -12.42 10.11 -9.21
CA GLN A 51 -11.04 10.36 -9.61
C GLN A 51 -10.26 11.14 -8.53
N VAL A 52 -10.49 10.84 -7.26
CA VAL A 52 -9.96 11.60 -6.11
C VAL A 52 -8.44 11.70 -6.19
N CYS A 53 -7.75 10.57 -6.36
CA CYS A 53 -6.29 10.53 -6.45
C CYS A 53 -5.76 11.24 -7.70
N ALA A 54 -6.41 11.06 -8.86
CA ALA A 54 -6.00 11.71 -10.10
C ALA A 54 -6.17 13.24 -10.03
N ARG A 55 -7.19 13.73 -9.32
CA ARG A 55 -7.48 15.15 -9.10
C ARG A 55 -6.75 15.74 -7.89
N CYS A 56 -6.12 14.92 -7.05
CA CYS A 56 -5.39 15.34 -5.86
C CYS A 56 -4.09 16.10 -6.17
N GLU A 57 -3.70 16.21 -7.44
CA GLU A 57 -2.34 16.62 -7.86
C GLU A 57 -1.26 15.73 -7.19
N LYS A 58 -1.67 14.56 -6.68
CA LYS A 58 -0.82 13.52 -6.10
C LYS A 58 -0.03 13.97 -4.87
N ARG A 59 -0.56 14.93 -4.11
CA ARG A 59 0.04 15.44 -2.85
C ARG A 59 0.32 14.35 -1.82
N CYS A 60 -0.56 13.35 -1.71
CA CYS A 60 -0.35 12.22 -0.80
C CYS A 60 0.89 11.41 -1.18
N CYS A 61 1.07 11.11 -2.47
CA CYS A 61 2.20 10.32 -2.95
C CYS A 61 3.55 11.06 -2.80
N SER A 62 3.56 12.39 -2.95
CA SER A 62 4.79 13.18 -2.72
C SER A 62 5.19 13.26 -1.25
N VAL A 63 4.23 13.16 -0.32
CA VAL A 63 4.51 13.16 1.13
C VAL A 63 4.94 11.77 1.60
N ILE A 64 4.29 10.73 1.08
CA ILE A 64 4.60 9.33 1.39
C ILE A 64 6.00 8.92 0.91
N ASP A 65 6.51 9.55 -0.17
CA ASP A 65 7.85 9.32 -0.73
C ASP A 65 8.17 7.82 -0.96
N CYS A 66 7.29 7.11 -1.67
CA CYS A 66 7.42 5.67 -1.88
C CYS A 66 8.44 5.24 -2.94
N GLU A 67 9.19 6.17 -3.55
CA GLU A 67 10.16 5.95 -4.63
C GLU A 67 9.59 5.38 -5.94
N LEU A 68 8.35 4.87 -5.95
CA LEU A 68 7.66 4.37 -7.16
C LEU A 68 6.76 5.41 -7.82
N TYR A 69 6.89 6.68 -7.40
CA TYR A 69 6.02 7.77 -7.79
C TYR A 69 6.73 8.75 -8.73
N ALA A 70 6.03 9.15 -9.80
CA ALA A 70 6.34 10.33 -10.61
C ALA A 70 5.08 11.19 -10.75
N PRO A 71 5.17 12.54 -10.70
CA PRO A 71 4.04 13.43 -10.95
C PRO A 71 3.35 13.23 -12.30
N GLN A 72 4.02 12.60 -13.26
CA GLN A 72 3.51 12.34 -14.61
C GLN A 72 2.62 11.09 -14.66
N PHE A 73 2.66 10.21 -13.67
CA PHE A 73 1.82 9.00 -13.67
C PHE A 73 0.36 9.33 -13.38
N SER A 74 -0.56 8.96 -14.27
CA SER A 74 -2.00 9.20 -14.07
C SER A 74 -2.58 8.48 -12.84
N ARG A 75 -1.97 7.37 -12.43
CA ARG A 75 -2.35 6.54 -11.28
C ARG A 75 -1.13 5.87 -10.66
N CYS A 76 -1.26 5.39 -9.42
CA CYS A 76 -0.22 4.59 -8.78
C CYS A 76 0.10 3.33 -9.61
N PRO A 77 1.37 3.11 -10.01
CA PRO A 77 1.75 1.93 -10.80
C PRO A 77 1.44 0.60 -10.11
N VAL A 78 1.51 0.58 -8.78
CA VAL A 78 1.34 -0.60 -7.91
C VAL A 78 0.04 -0.58 -7.12
N HIS A 79 -1.01 0.09 -7.60
CA HIS A 79 -2.26 0.33 -6.86
C HIS A 79 -2.83 -0.92 -6.13
N HIS A 80 -2.78 -2.09 -6.77
CA HIS A 80 -3.31 -3.37 -6.29
C HIS A 80 -2.37 -4.12 -5.33
N LEU A 81 -1.13 -3.66 -5.17
CA LEU A 81 -0.10 -4.23 -4.30
C LEU A 81 0.43 -3.19 -3.29
N ARG A 82 -0.30 -2.09 -3.10
CA ARG A 82 0.21 -0.95 -2.31
C ARG A 82 0.53 -1.36 -0.88
N PRO A 83 1.60 -0.81 -0.29
CA PRO A 83 1.86 -0.94 1.13
C PRO A 83 0.65 -0.55 1.97
N VAL A 84 0.53 -1.12 3.17
CA VAL A 84 -0.58 -0.83 4.08
C VAL A 84 -0.69 0.66 4.30
N ILE A 85 0.37 1.35 4.72
CA ILE A 85 0.32 2.80 4.95
C ILE A 85 -0.16 3.60 3.72
N CYS A 86 0.11 3.15 2.50
CA CYS A 86 -0.38 3.79 1.26
C CYS A 86 -1.88 3.54 1.00
N ARG A 87 -2.46 2.50 1.60
CA ARG A 87 -3.91 2.22 1.62
C ARG A 87 -4.61 3.03 2.70
N LEU A 88 -3.87 3.40 3.75
CA LEU A 88 -4.34 4.12 4.93
C LEU A 88 -4.09 5.61 4.91
N HIS A 89 -3.26 6.10 4.00
CA HIS A 89 -3.06 7.53 3.86
C HIS A 89 -4.31 8.11 3.20
N PHE A 90 -5.29 8.39 4.06
CA PHE A 90 -6.60 8.83 3.68
C PHE A 90 -6.51 10.28 3.26
N CYS A 91 -6.70 10.51 1.96
CA CYS A 91 -6.78 11.86 1.44
C CYS A 91 -7.95 12.56 2.13
N ASN A 92 -7.70 13.70 2.76
CA ASN A 92 -8.74 14.59 3.29
C ASN A 92 -9.79 15.04 2.23
N ARG A 93 -9.57 14.71 0.96
CA ARG A 93 -10.51 14.91 -0.15
C ARG A 93 -11.51 13.76 -0.34
N PHE A 94 -11.33 12.62 0.32
CA PHE A 94 -12.44 11.69 0.45
C PHE A 94 -13.48 12.38 1.35
N PRO A 95 -14.75 12.52 0.93
CA PRO A 95 -15.79 13.09 1.79
C PRO A 95 -16.01 12.25 3.05
N LEU A 96 -15.51 11.01 3.04
CA LEU A 96 -15.46 10.12 4.18
C LEU A 96 -14.32 10.45 5.15
N ALA A 97 -13.38 11.36 4.87
CA ALA A 97 -12.21 11.61 5.73
C ALA A 97 -12.59 11.97 7.19
N ASP A 98 -13.71 12.66 7.40
CA ASP A 98 -14.27 12.93 8.74
C ASP A 98 -15.34 11.92 9.18
N SER A 99 -15.53 10.83 8.42
CA SER A 99 -16.54 9.82 8.71
C SER A 99 -16.06 8.89 9.84
N PRO A 100 -17.00 8.40 10.67
CA PRO A 100 -16.69 7.40 11.69
C PRO A 100 -15.97 6.16 11.17
N VAL A 101 -16.21 5.78 9.90
CA VAL A 101 -15.59 4.62 9.25
C VAL A 101 -14.08 4.81 9.09
N MET A 102 -13.64 6.01 8.70
CA MET A 102 -12.21 6.29 8.49
C MET A 102 -11.46 6.31 9.81
N LYS A 103 -12.05 6.95 10.83
CA LYS A 103 -11.50 6.91 12.18
C LYS A 103 -11.41 5.48 12.71
N GLU A 104 -12.44 4.67 12.46
CA GLU A 104 -12.44 3.27 12.89
C GLU A 104 -11.38 2.44 12.15
N LEU A 105 -11.16 2.70 10.86
CA LEU A 105 -10.07 2.11 10.10
C LEU A 105 -8.73 2.52 10.70
N ASP A 106 -8.47 3.82 10.85
CA ASP A 106 -7.23 4.34 11.47
C ASP A 106 -6.95 3.67 12.82
N ASP A 107 -7.95 3.65 13.72
CA ASP A 107 -7.86 3.00 15.03
C ASP A 107 -7.48 1.51 14.90
N ILE A 108 -8.14 0.76 14.00
CA ILE A 108 -7.80 -0.66 13.75
C ILE A 108 -6.35 -0.80 13.33
N PHE A 109 -5.88 -0.01 12.37
CA PHE A 109 -4.53 -0.16 11.83
C PHE A 109 -3.46 0.23 12.85
N PHE A 110 -3.61 1.38 13.51
CA PHE A 110 -2.65 1.84 14.50
C PHE A 110 -2.63 0.92 15.73
N GLU A 111 -3.79 0.52 16.26
CA GLU A 111 -3.85 -0.39 17.41
C GLU A 111 -3.30 -1.78 17.06
N SER A 112 -3.57 -2.30 15.85
CA SER A 112 -2.96 -3.55 15.36
C SER A 112 -1.44 -3.51 15.38
N LEU A 113 -0.83 -2.44 14.84
CA LEU A 113 0.63 -2.29 14.82
C LEU A 113 1.23 -2.10 16.21
N LEU A 114 0.58 -1.30 17.06
CA LEU A 114 0.99 -1.10 18.45
C LEU A 114 0.93 -2.39 19.27
N ASP A 115 -0.12 -3.19 19.07
CA ASP A 115 -0.27 -4.46 19.78
C ASP A 115 0.74 -5.50 19.28
N ALA A 116 1.02 -5.55 17.97
CA ALA A 116 2.07 -6.40 17.42
C ALA A 116 3.48 -6.02 17.91
N ASP A 117 3.80 -4.72 17.98
CA ASP A 117 5.07 -4.24 18.54
C ASP A 117 5.17 -4.57 20.04
N ARG A 118 4.07 -4.42 20.80
CA ARG A 118 4.02 -4.75 22.24
C ARG A 118 4.31 -6.22 22.53
N VAL A 119 3.88 -7.13 21.67
CA VAL A 119 4.20 -8.57 21.77
C VAL A 119 5.55 -8.92 21.14
N GLY A 120 6.32 -7.94 20.67
CA GLY A 120 7.66 -8.11 20.12
C GLY A 120 7.68 -8.72 18.72
N ASN A 121 6.59 -8.60 17.95
CA ASN A 121 6.56 -9.14 16.59
C ASN A 121 7.40 -8.26 15.64
N PRO A 122 8.51 -8.77 15.08
CA PRO A 122 9.41 -7.97 14.25
C PRO A 122 8.77 -7.53 12.92
N ARG A 123 7.70 -8.21 12.47
CA ARG A 123 7.00 -7.88 11.23
C ARG A 123 6.17 -6.61 11.32
N ALA A 124 5.81 -6.15 12.52
CA ALA A 124 5.07 -4.90 12.69
C ALA A 124 5.77 -3.72 12.00
N LYS A 125 7.11 -3.69 12.05
CA LYS A 125 7.95 -2.65 11.43
C LYS A 125 7.94 -2.68 9.90
N LEU A 126 7.52 -3.79 9.29
CA LEU A 126 7.45 -3.92 7.85
C LEU A 126 6.23 -3.20 7.25
N PHE A 127 5.29 -2.79 8.10
CA PHE A 127 4.10 -2.01 7.72
C PHE A 127 4.37 -0.50 7.75
N ASP A 128 5.42 -0.07 8.45
CA ASP A 128 5.87 1.31 8.54
C ASP A 128 6.84 1.65 7.40
N CYS A 129 6.32 1.59 6.17
CA CYS A 129 7.11 1.77 4.96
C CYS A 129 6.25 2.41 3.87
N PRO A 130 6.59 3.64 3.43
CA PRO A 130 7.89 3.90 2.78
C PRO A 130 8.95 4.72 3.56
N PRO A 131 10.19 4.89 3.02
CA PRO A 131 10.67 4.52 1.68
C PRO A 131 10.78 3.01 1.45
N LEU A 132 10.37 2.54 0.26
CA LEU A 132 10.31 1.12 -0.09
C LEU A 132 11.69 0.50 -0.29
N GLY A 133 12.69 1.27 -0.69
CA GLY A 133 14.03 0.77 -1.00
C GLY A 133 14.73 0.11 0.17
N ARG A 134 14.31 0.42 1.41
CA ARG A 134 14.82 -0.24 2.63
C ARG A 134 14.36 -1.68 2.77
N LEU A 135 13.12 -1.98 2.38
CA LEU A 135 12.49 -3.29 2.60
C LEU A 135 12.31 -4.09 1.30
N ALA A 136 12.28 -3.42 0.15
CA ALA A 136 12.11 -4.00 -1.17
C ALA A 136 13.11 -3.44 -2.20
N PRO A 137 14.43 -3.55 -1.96
CA PRO A 137 15.45 -3.03 -2.88
C PRO A 137 15.35 -3.65 -4.28
N ASP A 138 14.96 -4.92 -4.39
CA ASP A 138 14.79 -5.64 -5.67
C ASP A 138 13.62 -5.10 -6.50
N LEU A 139 12.65 -4.45 -5.86
CA LEU A 139 11.57 -3.72 -6.53
C LEU A 139 12.01 -2.31 -6.91
N VAL A 140 12.62 -1.59 -5.98
CA VAL A 140 12.88 -0.15 -6.13
C VAL A 140 14.05 0.12 -7.07
N THR A 141 15.13 -0.66 -6.99
CA THR A 141 16.33 -0.51 -7.83
C THR A 141 16.00 -0.49 -9.33
N PRO A 142 15.23 -1.44 -9.90
CA PRO A 142 14.84 -1.37 -11.31
C PRO A 142 13.77 -0.32 -11.60
N ALA A 143 13.00 0.13 -10.59
CA ALA A 143 11.94 1.12 -10.77
C ALA A 143 12.46 2.57 -10.85
N ILE A 144 13.53 2.91 -10.11
CA ILE A 144 14.08 4.27 -10.06
C ILE A 144 14.38 4.85 -11.46
N PRO A 145 15.08 4.13 -12.37
CA PRO A 145 15.32 4.64 -13.72
C PRO A 145 14.04 4.91 -14.51
N LEU A 146 13.00 4.11 -14.31
CA LEU A 146 11.70 4.26 -15.00
C LEU A 146 10.95 5.49 -14.50
N VAL A 147 10.95 5.71 -13.17
CA VAL A 147 10.38 6.90 -12.54
C VAL A 147 11.08 8.15 -13.04
N LYS A 148 12.42 8.14 -13.07
CA LYS A 148 13.22 9.26 -13.57
C LYS A 148 12.96 9.54 -15.05
N ALA A 149 12.97 8.52 -15.90
CA ALA A 149 12.73 8.66 -17.33
C ALA A 149 11.33 9.22 -17.63
N ALA A 150 10.30 8.81 -16.87
CA ALA A 150 8.96 9.40 -16.97
C ALA A 150 8.93 10.85 -16.48
N GLY A 151 9.66 11.17 -15.41
CA GLY A 151 9.80 12.53 -14.87
C GLY A 151 10.42 13.52 -15.86
N GLU A 152 11.44 13.05 -16.59
CA GLU A 152 12.20 13.83 -17.58
C GLU A 152 11.57 13.83 -18.99
N GLY A 153 10.48 13.07 -19.18
CA GLY A 153 9.84 12.93 -20.50
C GLY A 153 10.59 12.04 -21.49
N ALA A 154 11.60 11.31 -21.03
CA ALA A 154 12.37 10.35 -21.83
C ALA A 154 11.62 9.02 -22.06
N LEU A 155 10.61 8.72 -21.23
CA LEU A 155 9.74 7.56 -21.36
C LEU A 155 8.28 7.98 -21.16
N ALA A 156 7.36 7.44 -21.96
CA ALA A 156 5.94 7.70 -21.77
C ALA A 156 5.51 7.24 -20.36
N PRO A 157 4.78 8.08 -19.59
CA PRO A 157 4.41 7.75 -18.22
C PRO A 157 3.63 6.44 -18.07
N GLN A 158 2.83 6.08 -19.08
CA GLN A 158 2.09 4.82 -19.12
C GLN A 158 3.02 3.60 -19.23
N ASP A 159 4.06 3.70 -20.07
CA ASP A 159 5.02 2.62 -20.30
C ASP A 159 5.90 2.41 -19.06
N ALA A 160 6.36 3.51 -18.44
CA ALA A 160 7.07 3.46 -17.17
C ALA A 160 6.21 2.82 -16.07
N ALA A 161 4.96 3.25 -15.93
CA ALA A 161 4.04 2.69 -14.93
C ALA A 161 3.74 1.20 -15.17
N GLU A 162 3.64 0.78 -16.42
CA GLU A 162 3.46 -0.63 -16.77
C GLU A 162 4.69 -1.48 -16.44
N GLN A 163 5.88 -0.98 -16.72
CA GLN A 163 7.12 -1.68 -16.37
C GLN A 163 7.32 -1.78 -14.85
N ILE A 164 7.07 -0.72 -14.10
CA ILE A 164 7.07 -0.74 -12.62
C ILE A 164 6.07 -1.77 -12.10
N ARG A 165 4.87 -1.84 -12.70
CA ARG A 165 3.86 -2.84 -12.34
C ARG A 165 4.37 -4.25 -12.52
N ARG A 166 5.03 -4.54 -13.64
CA ARG A 166 5.61 -5.87 -13.91
C ARG A 166 6.70 -6.23 -12.90
N HIS A 167 7.53 -5.26 -12.51
CA HIS A 167 8.52 -5.47 -11.44
C HIS A 167 7.84 -5.80 -10.10
N ALA A 168 6.78 -5.08 -9.73
CA ALA A 168 6.01 -5.37 -8.51
C ALA A 168 5.38 -6.77 -8.52
N VAL A 169 4.75 -7.16 -9.63
CA VAL A 169 4.18 -8.51 -9.78
C VAL A 169 5.27 -9.58 -9.69
N LYS A 170 6.41 -9.36 -10.34
CA LYS A 170 7.56 -10.28 -10.27
C LYS A 170 8.09 -10.41 -8.84
N TYR A 171 8.24 -9.29 -8.13
CA TYR A 171 8.66 -9.26 -6.72
C TYR A 171 7.69 -10.06 -5.84
N CYS A 172 6.39 -9.93 -6.09
CA CYS A 172 5.37 -10.68 -5.35
C CYS A 172 5.20 -12.12 -5.82
N THR A 173 5.76 -12.55 -6.95
CA THR A 173 5.68 -13.94 -7.37
C THR A 173 6.75 -14.71 -6.59
N PRO A 174 6.43 -15.83 -5.91
CA PRO A 174 7.43 -16.68 -5.29
C PRO A 174 8.39 -17.16 -6.37
N SER A 175 9.49 -16.43 -6.54
CA SER A 175 10.66 -16.98 -7.20
C SER A 175 11.14 -18.05 -6.24
N GLY A 176 11.37 -19.28 -6.69
CA GLY A 176 11.98 -20.33 -5.88
C GLY A 176 13.41 -19.98 -5.46
N HIS A 177 13.57 -18.91 -4.68
CA HIS A 177 14.81 -18.41 -4.12
C HIS A 177 14.82 -18.85 -2.66
N THR A 178 15.50 -19.98 -2.48
CA THR A 178 16.30 -20.28 -1.31
C THR A 178 16.88 -18.99 -0.72
N SER A 179 16.48 -18.70 0.51
CA SER A 179 17.25 -17.81 1.39
C SER A 179 18.71 -18.26 1.43
N PRO A 180 19.68 -17.34 1.53
CA PRO A 180 21.03 -17.69 1.97
C PRO A 180 21.01 -18.31 3.38
#